data_AF-A0AAV0BNC4-F1
#
_entry.id   AF-A0AAV0BNC4-F1
#
_cell.length_a   1.000
_cell.length_b   1.000
_cell.length_c   1.000
_cell.angle_alpha   90.00
_cell.angle_beta   90.00
_cell.angle_gamma   90.00
#
_symmetry.space_group_name_H-M   'P 1'
#
loop_
_entity.id
_entity.type
_entity.pdbx_description
1 polymer ?
#
loop_
_entity_poly.entity_id
_entity_poly.type
_entity_poly.pdbx_seq_one_letter_code
_entity_poly.pdbx_strand_id
1 'polypeptide(L)'
;MVVPDVFINSLSKFDFSSATARIVMSIPGSHPISSCQYGKLGLSKQLTSIGLRSGQTNNNRSLRLECQGSSIGNYTNSWLNDFYRCASGYPPTSNDLSKRPLPDIKVVYPTLQTVKSSKGGIEGGGTLFCNRSTWIKPGFPTEIFYDCLSKRDGVLMHVKMILGLFDKTGSSSVEDSKKPSTSKDVANQPDDDDRAVGFLYVGSHNFTPAAWGRFQSKKPSKDYTSIEISNWELGVVLPIVSESQIDETVPWKRPLKRYGHSGKDSQVPW
;
A
#
# COMPACT_ATOMS: atom_id res chain seq x y z
N MET A 1 -15.76 14.05 -20.33
CA MET A 1 -16.18 15.21 -19.51
C MET A 1 -14.91 15.96 -19.15
N VAL A 2 -14.78 17.23 -19.56
CA VAL A 2 -13.64 18.07 -19.19
C VAL A 2 -14.08 18.92 -18.00
N VAL A 3 -13.21 19.07 -16.99
CA VAL A 3 -13.49 19.96 -15.85
C VAL A 3 -13.53 21.40 -16.37
N PRO A 4 -14.61 22.17 -16.14
CA PRO A 4 -14.68 23.54 -16.64
C PRO A 4 -13.54 24.42 -16.14
N ASP A 5 -13.01 25.28 -17.03
CA ASP A 5 -11.83 26.12 -16.75
C ASP A 5 -11.97 27.00 -15.50
N VAL A 6 -13.19 27.42 -15.17
CA VAL A 6 -13.46 28.21 -13.95
C VAL A 6 -13.00 27.49 -12.68
N PHE A 7 -13.12 26.15 -12.62
CA PHE A 7 -12.66 25.38 -11.48
C PHE A 7 -11.14 25.26 -11.47
N ILE A 8 -10.52 25.01 -12.64
CA ILE A 8 -9.06 24.87 -12.76
C ILE A 8 -8.37 26.21 -12.44
N ASN A 9 -8.84 27.29 -13.05
CA ASN A 9 -8.30 28.64 -12.89
C ASN A 9 -8.53 29.20 -11.49
N SER A 10 -9.47 28.66 -10.72
CA SER A 10 -9.63 29.08 -9.32
C SER A 10 -8.51 28.55 -8.43
N LEU A 11 -7.86 27.44 -8.78
CA LEU A 11 -6.76 26.86 -8.00
C LEU A 11 -5.52 27.76 -7.98
N SER A 12 -5.26 28.55 -9.03
CA SER A 12 -4.11 29.47 -9.09
C SER A 12 -4.21 30.64 -8.10
N LYS A 13 -5.38 30.84 -7.47
CA LYS A 13 -5.61 31.85 -6.44
C LYS A 13 -5.11 31.44 -5.06
N PHE A 14 -4.72 30.17 -4.89
CA PHE A 14 -4.30 29.62 -3.60
C PHE A 14 -2.81 29.23 -3.65
N ASP A 15 -2.12 29.47 -2.55
CA ASP A 15 -0.75 29.00 -2.36
C ASP A 15 -0.75 27.63 -1.68
N PHE A 16 -0.24 26.62 -2.38
CA PHE A 16 -0.10 25.25 -1.89
C PHE A 16 1.33 24.92 -1.45
N SER A 17 2.23 25.90 -1.35
CA SER A 17 3.65 25.70 -0.99
C SER A 17 3.86 25.01 0.36
N SER A 18 2.92 25.18 1.30
CA SER A 18 2.94 24.53 2.62
C SER A 18 2.48 23.08 2.63
N ALA A 19 1.92 22.57 1.52
CA ALA A 19 1.41 21.20 1.45
C ALA A 19 2.57 20.17 1.48
N THR A 20 2.60 19.36 2.52
CA THR A 20 3.59 18.29 2.70
C THR A 20 3.17 16.97 2.04
N ALA A 21 1.87 16.76 1.89
CA ALA A 21 1.31 15.56 1.27
C ALA A 21 1.62 15.50 -0.24
N ARG A 22 1.88 14.30 -0.77
CA ARG A 22 2.10 14.09 -2.22
C ARG A 22 0.91 13.42 -2.86
N ILE A 23 0.37 14.01 -3.92
CA ILE A 23 -0.80 13.48 -4.62
C ILE A 23 -0.46 12.18 -5.36
N VAL A 24 -1.32 11.19 -5.18
CA VAL A 24 -1.32 9.94 -5.94
C VAL A 24 -2.69 9.80 -6.59
N MET A 25 -2.71 9.71 -7.91
CA MET A 25 -3.96 9.69 -8.68
C MET A 25 -3.99 8.53 -9.68
N SER A 26 -5.18 8.10 -10.05
CA SER A 26 -5.42 7.17 -11.15
C SER A 26 -6.42 7.77 -12.12
N ILE A 27 -6.09 7.65 -13.40
CA ILE A 27 -6.95 8.07 -14.51
C ILE A 27 -7.14 6.85 -15.41
N PRO A 28 -8.39 6.49 -15.77
CA PRO A 28 -8.65 5.38 -16.67
C PRO A 28 -7.94 5.53 -18.02
N GLY A 29 -7.42 4.42 -18.54
CA GLY A 29 -6.78 4.37 -19.84
C GLY A 29 -5.49 3.54 -19.85
N SER A 30 -4.88 3.48 -21.03
CA SER A 30 -3.57 2.85 -21.25
C SER A 30 -2.52 3.96 -21.33
N HIS A 31 -1.62 4.00 -20.35
CA HIS A 31 -0.63 5.06 -20.22
C HIS A 31 0.78 4.52 -20.50
N PRO A 32 1.60 5.17 -21.34
CA PRO A 32 3.00 4.77 -21.56
C PRO A 32 3.80 4.79 -20.25
N ILE A 33 4.57 3.74 -19.96
CA ILE A 33 5.31 3.66 -18.69
C ILE A 33 6.34 4.78 -18.54
N SER A 34 6.97 5.20 -19.64
CA SER A 34 8.00 6.25 -19.66
C SER A 34 7.51 7.58 -19.11
N SER A 35 6.23 7.91 -19.27
CA SER A 35 5.65 9.20 -18.86
C SER A 35 4.58 9.09 -17.79
N CYS A 36 4.00 7.92 -17.55
CA CYS A 36 2.86 7.75 -16.65
C CYS A 36 3.15 8.19 -15.20
N GLN A 37 2.26 9.00 -14.61
CA GLN A 37 2.32 9.46 -13.22
C GLN A 37 1.16 8.92 -12.37
N TYR A 38 0.50 7.86 -12.84
CA TYR A 38 -0.76 7.38 -12.28
C TYR A 38 -0.62 6.00 -11.62
N GLY A 39 -1.58 5.65 -10.77
CA GLY A 39 -1.65 4.37 -10.07
C GLY A 39 -0.36 4.06 -9.32
N LYS A 40 0.08 2.79 -9.38
CA LYS A 40 1.28 2.33 -8.68
C LYS A 40 2.57 3.01 -9.17
N LEU A 41 2.64 3.45 -10.43
CA LEU A 41 3.77 4.26 -10.92
C LEU A 41 3.77 5.67 -10.31
N GLY A 42 2.61 6.29 -10.18
CA GLY A 42 2.44 7.55 -9.48
C GLY A 42 2.93 7.46 -8.03
N LEU A 43 2.50 6.42 -7.32
CA LEU A 43 2.98 6.14 -5.96
C LEU A 43 4.52 6.00 -5.91
N SER A 44 5.10 5.19 -6.80
CA SER A 44 6.57 5.02 -6.87
C SER A 44 7.30 6.35 -7.09
N LYS A 45 6.77 7.21 -7.97
CA LYS A 45 7.34 8.53 -8.26
C LYS A 45 7.27 9.44 -7.03
N GLN A 46 6.14 9.46 -6.34
CA GLN A 46 5.98 10.28 -5.14
C GLN A 46 6.85 9.79 -3.99
N LEU A 47 6.92 8.49 -3.73
CA LEU A 47 7.81 7.94 -2.70
C LEU A 47 9.28 8.29 -2.99
N THR A 48 9.69 8.20 -4.26
CA THR A 48 11.04 8.60 -4.69
C THR A 48 11.30 10.09 -4.48
N SER A 49 10.32 10.96 -4.77
CA SER A 49 10.48 12.41 -4.65
C SER A 49 10.62 12.92 -3.22
N ILE A 50 10.24 12.10 -2.22
CA ILE A 50 10.32 12.41 -0.79
C ILE A 50 11.26 11.46 -0.02
N GLY A 51 12.15 10.73 -0.71
CA GLY A 51 13.19 9.88 -0.09
C GLY A 51 12.73 8.50 0.40
N LEU A 52 11.44 8.16 0.33
CA LEU A 52 10.88 6.94 0.93
C LEU A 52 11.05 5.68 0.06
N ARG A 53 12.29 5.34 -0.31
CA ARG A 53 12.64 4.12 -1.08
C ARG A 53 13.20 3.01 -0.18
N SER A 54 12.92 1.75 -0.47
CA SER A 54 13.44 0.60 0.31
C SER A 54 14.16 -0.42 -0.57
N GLY A 55 15.38 -0.82 -0.22
CA GLY A 55 16.08 -1.91 -0.88
C GLY A 55 17.55 -1.98 -0.51
N GLN A 56 18.25 -3.02 -0.96
CA GLN A 56 19.67 -3.23 -0.64
C GLN A 56 20.58 -2.12 -1.15
N THR A 57 20.21 -1.45 -2.24
CA THR A 57 21.03 -0.37 -2.81
C THR A 57 20.88 0.94 -2.05
N ASN A 58 19.78 1.13 -1.29
CA ASN A 58 19.41 2.37 -0.63
C ASN A 58 18.96 2.09 0.81
N ASN A 59 19.76 2.46 1.80
CA ASN A 59 19.45 2.45 3.23
C ASN A 59 19.29 1.05 3.87
N ASN A 60 19.56 -0.03 3.13
CA ASN A 60 19.55 -1.42 3.60
C ASN A 60 18.29 -1.73 4.45
N ARG A 61 17.12 -1.36 3.91
CA ARG A 61 15.82 -1.52 4.55
C ARG A 61 14.85 -2.32 3.69
N SER A 62 14.10 -3.23 4.30
CA SER A 62 13.01 -3.97 3.67
C SER A 62 11.69 -3.26 3.90
N LEU A 63 10.71 -3.51 3.02
CA LEU A 63 9.37 -2.94 3.11
C LEU A 63 8.36 -4.00 3.59
N ARG A 64 7.46 -3.60 4.48
CA ARG A 64 6.24 -4.35 4.77
C ARG A 64 5.04 -3.50 4.48
N LEU A 65 4.04 -4.04 3.80
CA LEU A 65 2.81 -3.33 3.45
C LEU A 65 1.61 -3.87 4.23
N GLU A 66 0.82 -2.97 4.81
CA GLU A 66 -0.54 -3.24 5.28
C GLU A 66 -1.52 -2.47 4.39
N CYS A 67 -2.20 -3.20 3.51
CA CYS A 67 -3.13 -2.66 2.52
C CYS A 67 -4.56 -2.86 3.00
N GLN A 68 -5.15 -1.81 3.60
CA GLN A 68 -6.53 -1.81 4.05
C GLN A 68 -7.43 -1.24 2.94
N GLY A 69 -8.57 -1.90 2.71
CA GLY A 69 -9.59 -1.41 1.79
C GLY A 69 -10.97 -2.00 2.06
N SER A 70 -11.95 -1.60 1.24
CA SER A 70 -13.34 -2.07 1.30
C SER A 70 -13.71 -3.02 0.15
N SER A 71 -12.76 -3.37 -0.72
CA SER A 71 -12.98 -4.37 -1.77
C SER A 71 -11.70 -5.15 -2.09
N ILE A 72 -11.87 -6.45 -2.36
CA ILE A 72 -10.79 -7.38 -2.69
C ILE A 72 -10.59 -7.43 -4.21
N GLY A 73 -9.33 -7.28 -4.63
CA GLY A 73 -8.93 -7.39 -6.03
C GLY A 73 -8.64 -8.82 -6.47
N ASN A 74 -8.62 -9.04 -7.78
CA ASN A 74 -8.10 -10.27 -8.38
C ASN A 74 -6.57 -10.21 -8.45
N TYR A 75 -5.92 -10.69 -7.38
CA TYR A 75 -4.48 -10.69 -7.24
C TYR A 75 -3.81 -11.85 -7.98
N THR A 76 -2.70 -11.55 -8.62
CA THR A 76 -1.75 -12.54 -9.12
C THR A 76 -0.40 -12.30 -8.44
N ASN A 77 0.43 -13.34 -8.33
CA ASN A 77 1.76 -13.20 -7.74
C ASN A 77 2.61 -12.14 -8.46
N SER A 78 2.52 -12.09 -9.80
CA SER A 78 3.16 -11.04 -10.61
C SER A 78 2.66 -9.65 -10.25
N TRP A 79 1.33 -9.44 -10.15
CA TRP A 79 0.79 -8.11 -9.83
C TRP A 79 1.18 -7.65 -8.43
N LEU A 80 1.19 -8.56 -7.44
CA LEU A 80 1.62 -8.25 -6.07
C LEU A 80 3.09 -7.84 -6.03
N ASN A 81 3.96 -8.59 -6.71
CA ASN A 81 5.38 -8.25 -6.82
C ASN A 81 5.61 -6.92 -7.57
N ASP A 82 4.86 -6.65 -8.64
CA ASP A 82 4.91 -5.37 -9.36
C ASP A 82 4.51 -4.21 -8.44
N PHE A 83 3.42 -4.38 -7.69
CA PHE A 83 2.95 -3.37 -6.76
C PHE A 83 3.98 -3.12 -5.67
N TYR A 84 4.48 -4.18 -5.03
CA TYR A 84 5.48 -4.10 -3.97
C TYR A 84 6.75 -3.37 -4.45
N ARG A 85 7.21 -3.68 -5.66
CA ARG A 85 8.36 -3.01 -6.27
C ARG A 85 8.12 -1.51 -6.47
N CYS A 86 6.94 -1.13 -6.95
CA CYS A 86 6.56 0.28 -7.09
C CYS A 86 6.46 0.97 -5.72
N ALA A 87 5.86 0.31 -4.74
CA ALA A 87 5.76 0.79 -3.35
C ALA A 87 7.12 0.83 -2.64
N SER A 88 8.13 0.12 -3.14
CA SER A 88 9.52 0.24 -2.70
C SER A 88 10.24 1.44 -3.33
N GLY A 89 9.56 2.19 -4.20
CA GLY A 89 10.13 3.35 -4.91
C GLY A 89 11.01 2.96 -6.11
N TYR A 90 10.67 1.88 -6.82
CA TYR A 90 11.36 1.47 -8.04
C TYR A 90 10.39 1.31 -9.22
N PRO A 91 10.82 1.68 -10.43
CA PRO A 91 10.02 1.45 -11.65
C PRO A 91 9.88 -0.05 -11.92
N PRO A 92 8.94 -0.47 -12.78
CA PRO A 92 8.81 -1.86 -13.24
C PRO A 92 10.13 -2.44 -13.78
N THR A 93 10.23 -3.76 -13.80
CA THR A 93 11.34 -4.49 -14.42
C THR A 93 10.79 -5.38 -15.52
N SER A 94 11.63 -5.65 -16.52
CA SER A 94 11.39 -6.60 -17.61
C SER A 94 11.38 -8.06 -17.15
N ASN A 95 11.83 -8.33 -15.92
CA ASN A 95 11.84 -9.67 -15.36
C ASN A 95 10.43 -10.15 -15.02
N ASP A 96 10.14 -11.40 -15.40
CA ASP A 96 8.93 -12.09 -14.97
C ASP A 96 8.93 -12.28 -13.45
N LEU A 97 8.09 -11.50 -12.77
CA LEU A 97 7.96 -11.55 -11.31
C LEU A 97 7.01 -12.66 -10.83
N SER A 98 6.36 -13.41 -11.72
CA SER A 98 5.41 -14.46 -11.35
C SER A 98 6.05 -15.63 -10.59
N LYS A 99 7.37 -15.80 -10.72
CA LYS A 99 8.15 -16.86 -10.04
C LYS A 99 8.79 -16.41 -8.74
N ARG A 100 8.68 -15.13 -8.37
CA ARG A 100 9.23 -14.65 -7.10
C ARG A 100 8.35 -15.13 -5.94
N PRO A 101 8.91 -15.26 -4.72
CA PRO A 101 8.09 -15.41 -3.53
C PRO A 101 7.05 -14.29 -3.42
N LEU A 102 5.96 -14.56 -2.70
CA LEU A 102 5.02 -13.50 -2.35
C LEU A 102 5.78 -12.42 -1.53
N PRO A 103 5.62 -11.13 -1.87
CA PRO A 103 6.20 -10.06 -1.09
C PRO A 103 5.52 -9.92 0.27
N ASP A 104 6.15 -9.23 1.23
CA ASP A 104 5.56 -8.94 2.55
C ASP A 104 4.45 -7.88 2.41
N ILE A 105 3.29 -8.35 1.95
CA ILE A 105 2.05 -7.62 1.82
C ILE A 105 1.02 -8.31 2.69
N LYS A 106 0.28 -7.51 3.45
CA LYS A 106 -0.87 -7.93 4.25
C LYS A 106 -2.10 -7.20 3.72
N VAL A 107 -3.07 -7.95 3.21
CA VAL A 107 -4.37 -7.40 2.84
C VAL A 107 -5.26 -7.40 4.08
N VAL A 108 -5.66 -6.21 4.52
CA VAL A 108 -6.45 -6.00 5.73
C VAL A 108 -7.91 -5.80 5.33
N TYR A 109 -8.71 -6.86 5.46
CA TYR A 109 -10.12 -6.89 5.05
C TYR A 109 -10.95 -7.67 6.09
N PRO A 110 -12.20 -7.28 6.38
CA PRO A 110 -12.95 -7.91 7.47
C PRO A 110 -13.36 -9.34 7.11
N THR A 111 -13.24 -10.23 8.09
CA THR A 111 -13.78 -11.59 7.98
C THR A 111 -15.30 -11.62 8.08
N LEU A 112 -15.92 -12.74 7.69
CA LEU A 112 -17.35 -12.97 7.92
C LEU A 112 -17.71 -12.84 9.41
N GLN A 113 -16.86 -13.36 10.30
CA GLN A 113 -17.04 -13.21 11.75
C GLN A 113 -17.05 -11.74 12.18
N THR A 114 -16.11 -10.94 11.66
CA THR A 114 -16.00 -9.50 11.97
C THR A 114 -17.25 -8.73 11.55
N VAL A 115 -17.80 -9.01 10.36
CA VAL A 115 -19.04 -8.35 9.91
C VAL A 115 -20.24 -8.79 10.74
N LYS A 116 -20.41 -10.11 10.99
CA LYS A 116 -21.49 -10.63 11.86
C LYS A 116 -21.46 -10.02 13.26
N SER A 117 -20.27 -9.78 13.80
CA SER A 117 -20.05 -9.22 15.15
C SER A 117 -20.04 -7.69 15.18
N SER A 118 -20.17 -7.03 14.02
CA SER A 118 -20.19 -5.56 13.94
C SER A 118 -21.51 -4.99 14.44
N LYS A 119 -21.54 -3.70 14.78
CA LYS A 119 -22.77 -3.01 15.21
C LYS A 119 -23.88 -3.03 14.17
N GLY A 120 -23.51 -3.04 12.88
CA GLY A 120 -24.46 -3.14 11.77
C GLY A 120 -24.79 -4.58 11.36
N GLY A 121 -24.13 -5.58 11.94
CA GLY A 121 -24.24 -6.97 11.54
C GLY A 121 -24.00 -7.17 10.03
N ILE A 122 -24.66 -8.18 9.48
CA ILE A 122 -24.65 -8.54 8.04
C ILE A 122 -25.09 -7.36 7.17
N GLU A 123 -26.14 -6.64 7.57
CA GLU A 123 -26.69 -5.51 6.80
C GLU A 123 -25.71 -4.33 6.70
N GLY A 124 -24.85 -4.15 7.71
CA GLY A 124 -23.77 -3.16 7.69
C GLY A 124 -22.64 -3.48 6.72
N GLY A 125 -22.57 -4.71 6.21
CA GLY A 125 -21.54 -5.17 5.29
C GLY A 125 -21.77 -4.80 3.82
N GLY A 126 -22.91 -4.19 3.46
CA GLY A 126 -23.28 -3.92 2.07
C GLY A 126 -22.31 -3.01 1.28
N THR A 127 -21.39 -2.33 1.95
CA THR A 127 -20.34 -1.48 1.34
C THR A 127 -18.97 -2.16 1.21
N LEU A 128 -18.91 -3.46 1.53
CA LEU A 128 -17.69 -4.28 1.50
C LEU A 128 -17.86 -5.37 0.44
N PHE A 129 -16.90 -5.47 -0.48
CA PHE A 129 -17.07 -6.31 -1.68
C PHE A 129 -15.93 -7.31 -1.86
N CYS A 130 -16.27 -8.60 -1.70
CA CYS A 130 -15.45 -9.73 -2.14
C CYS A 130 -16.19 -10.54 -3.21
N ASN A 131 -15.58 -10.74 -4.38
CA ASN A 131 -16.14 -11.63 -5.38
C ASN A 131 -15.77 -13.10 -5.06
N ARG A 132 -16.78 -13.93 -4.74
CA ARG A 132 -16.58 -15.35 -4.42
C ARG A 132 -15.79 -16.11 -5.48
N SER A 133 -16.04 -15.88 -6.76
CA SER A 133 -15.31 -16.56 -7.85
C SER A 133 -13.82 -16.20 -7.89
N THR A 134 -13.47 -15.00 -7.43
CA THR A 134 -12.06 -14.58 -7.25
C THR A 134 -11.45 -15.27 -6.04
N TRP A 135 -12.14 -15.27 -4.90
CA TRP A 135 -11.63 -15.86 -3.65
C TRP A 135 -11.36 -17.36 -3.77
N ILE A 136 -12.26 -18.13 -4.39
CA ILE A 136 -12.11 -19.59 -4.51
C ILE A 136 -11.20 -20.02 -5.67
N LYS A 137 -10.65 -19.06 -6.42
CA LYS A 137 -9.83 -19.37 -7.59
C LYS A 137 -8.56 -20.13 -7.15
N PRO A 138 -8.20 -21.24 -7.81
CA PRO A 138 -6.95 -21.94 -7.52
C PRO A 138 -5.74 -21.01 -7.60
N GLY A 139 -4.89 -21.03 -6.58
CA GLY A 139 -3.70 -20.19 -6.48
C GLY A 139 -3.96 -18.72 -6.12
N PHE A 140 -5.20 -18.36 -5.72
CA PHE A 140 -5.44 -17.05 -5.11
C PHE A 140 -4.69 -16.97 -3.77
N PRO A 141 -3.94 -15.88 -3.50
CA PRO A 141 -3.05 -15.81 -2.35
C PRO A 141 -3.85 -15.53 -1.06
N THR A 142 -4.52 -16.52 -0.51
CA THR A 142 -5.31 -16.38 0.73
C THR A 142 -4.42 -16.16 1.97
N GLU A 143 -3.16 -16.58 1.91
CA GLU A 143 -2.17 -16.51 2.99
C GLU A 143 -1.74 -15.08 3.36
N ILE A 144 -2.02 -14.09 2.50
CA ILE A 144 -1.73 -12.68 2.76
C ILE A 144 -2.89 -11.93 3.44
N PHE A 145 -3.99 -12.60 3.78
CA PHE A 145 -5.18 -11.96 4.35
C PHE A 145 -5.17 -11.91 5.88
N TYR A 146 -5.49 -10.73 6.41
CA TYR A 146 -5.56 -10.41 7.82
C TYR A 146 -6.89 -9.70 8.12
N ASP A 147 -7.45 -10.01 9.29
CA ASP A 147 -8.74 -9.50 9.72
C ASP A 147 -8.68 -7.99 10.01
N CYS A 148 -9.69 -7.28 9.55
CA CYS A 148 -9.80 -5.83 9.64
C CYS A 148 -10.58 -5.43 10.89
N LEU A 149 -9.90 -5.46 12.03
CA LEU A 149 -10.48 -5.07 13.32
C LEU A 149 -10.31 -3.55 13.51
N SER A 150 -11.40 -2.79 13.55
CA SER A 150 -11.33 -1.35 13.81
C SER A 150 -10.96 -1.03 15.26
N LYS A 151 -10.18 0.02 15.47
CA LYS A 151 -9.98 0.66 16.79
C LYS A 151 -11.28 1.25 17.34
N ARG A 152 -12.24 1.55 16.46
CA ARG A 152 -13.61 1.95 16.84
C ARG A 152 -14.44 0.68 16.99
N ASP A 153 -14.62 0.22 18.22
CA ASP A 153 -15.24 -1.07 18.50
C ASP A 153 -16.59 -1.26 17.78
N GLY A 154 -16.66 -2.37 17.03
CA GLY A 154 -17.81 -2.81 16.25
C GLY A 154 -18.10 -1.98 14.99
N VAL A 155 -17.25 -1.03 14.60
CA VAL A 155 -17.44 -0.20 13.39
C VAL A 155 -16.67 -0.81 12.21
N LEU A 156 -17.37 -1.05 11.10
CA LEU A 156 -16.75 -1.48 9.84
C LEU A 156 -16.07 -0.30 9.15
N MET A 157 -14.95 -0.55 8.48
CA MET A 157 -14.13 0.50 7.86
C MET A 157 -14.34 0.55 6.35
N HIS A 158 -14.71 1.72 5.85
CA HIS A 158 -14.77 2.02 4.41
C HIS A 158 -13.59 2.88 3.92
N VAL A 159 -12.60 3.12 4.79
CA VAL A 159 -11.33 3.76 4.42
C VAL A 159 -10.52 2.88 3.46
N LYS A 160 -9.60 3.51 2.73
CA LYS A 160 -8.59 2.83 1.92
C LYS A 160 -7.25 3.47 2.21
N MET A 161 -6.37 2.69 2.82
CA MET A 161 -5.09 3.15 3.33
C MET A 161 -4.04 2.09 3.10
N ILE A 162 -2.82 2.53 2.82
CA ILE A 162 -1.66 1.64 2.72
C ILE A 162 -0.60 2.17 3.66
N LEU A 163 -0.29 1.39 4.70
CA LEU A 163 0.84 1.64 5.57
C LEU A 163 2.05 0.86 5.04
N GLY A 164 3.11 1.57 4.67
CA GLY A 164 4.41 0.97 4.36
C GLY A 164 5.37 1.18 5.52
N LEU A 165 5.97 0.10 6.02
CA LEU A 165 6.93 0.14 7.13
C LEU A 165 8.30 -0.31 6.65
N PHE A 166 9.32 0.39 7.11
CA PHE A 166 10.71 0.06 6.82
C PHE A 166 11.36 -0.70 7.98
N ASP A 167 11.81 -1.91 7.72
CA ASP A 167 12.59 -2.71 8.67
C ASP A 167 14.07 -2.68 8.27
N LYS A 168 15.00 -2.49 9.20
CA LYS A 168 16.44 -2.57 8.91
C LYS A 168 16.80 -4.03 8.57
N THR A 169 17.34 -4.28 7.38
CA THR A 169 17.75 -5.63 7.01
C THR A 169 19.04 -5.98 7.76
N GLY A 170 18.95 -6.93 8.70
CA GLY A 170 20.08 -7.36 9.54
C GLY A 170 19.86 -7.24 11.04
N SER A 171 18.76 -6.64 11.49
CA SER A 171 18.34 -6.64 12.90
C SER A 171 17.53 -7.90 13.22
N SER A 172 18.15 -9.07 13.07
CA SER A 172 17.69 -10.23 13.82
C SER A 172 17.86 -9.89 15.30
N SER A 173 16.76 -9.95 16.05
CA SER A 173 16.73 -9.81 17.49
C SER A 173 17.66 -10.83 18.14
N VAL A 174 18.88 -10.40 18.44
CA VAL A 174 19.69 -11.00 19.49
C VAL A 174 19.81 -9.91 20.56
N GLU A 175 18.99 -10.04 21.60
CA GLU A 175 19.28 -9.43 22.89
C GLU A 175 20.67 -9.94 23.33
N ASP A 176 21.68 -9.07 23.35
CA ASP A 176 22.55 -8.96 24.54
C ASP A 176 23.48 -7.72 24.48
N SER A 177 23.28 -6.84 25.47
CA SER A 177 24.28 -6.05 26.19
C SER A 177 25.63 -5.73 25.54
N LYS A 178 25.82 -4.49 25.01
CA LYS A 178 27.14 -3.83 25.04
C LYS A 178 27.08 -2.34 25.38
N LYS A 179 27.86 -1.99 26.41
CA LYS A 179 28.16 -0.66 26.97
C LYS A 179 28.66 0.34 25.92
N PRO A 180 28.52 1.66 26.19
CA PRO A 180 28.99 2.70 25.28
C PRO A 180 30.52 2.83 25.35
N SER A 181 31.20 2.55 24.23
CA SER A 181 32.59 2.96 24.02
C SER A 181 32.62 4.29 23.29
N THR A 182 33.22 5.28 23.94
CA THR A 182 33.54 6.60 23.41
C THR A 182 34.59 6.51 22.30
N SER A 183 34.18 6.82 21.07
CA SER A 183 35.08 7.23 19.99
C SER A 183 34.41 8.35 19.20
N LYS A 184 35.00 9.54 19.30
CA LYS A 184 34.64 10.74 18.54
C LYS A 184 35.20 10.57 17.14
N ASP A 185 34.37 10.30 16.14
CA ASP A 185 34.76 10.45 14.74
C ASP A 185 33.58 10.99 13.92
N VAL A 186 33.85 12.15 13.31
CA VAL A 186 33.19 12.82 12.18
C VAL A 186 31.66 12.68 12.08
N ALA A 187 30.96 13.72 12.53
CA ALA A 187 29.54 13.92 12.29
C ALA A 187 29.25 14.05 10.78
N ASN A 188 29.00 12.93 10.11
CA ASN A 188 28.10 12.93 8.97
C ASN A 188 26.72 13.30 9.53
N GLN A 189 26.19 14.45 9.12
CA GLN A 189 24.80 14.75 9.39
C GLN A 189 23.96 13.60 8.85
N PRO A 190 23.01 13.04 9.62
CA PRO A 190 22.07 12.10 9.04
C PRO A 190 21.32 12.86 7.96
N ASP A 191 21.41 12.39 6.72
CA ASP A 191 20.51 12.83 5.65
C ASP A 191 19.09 12.79 6.23
N ASP A 192 18.27 13.81 5.98
CA ASP A 192 16.88 13.91 6.47
C ASP A 192 16.02 12.67 6.08
N ASP A 193 16.55 11.83 5.18
CA ASP A 193 16.03 10.54 4.72
C ASP A 193 15.98 9.43 5.79
N ASP A 194 16.73 9.57 6.90
CA ASP A 194 16.86 8.52 7.93
C ASP A 194 15.87 8.65 9.11
N ARG A 195 14.93 9.61 9.05
CA ARG A 195 13.91 9.80 10.13
C ARG A 195 12.61 9.05 9.90
N ALA A 196 12.27 8.72 8.66
CA ALA A 196 11.00 8.07 8.37
C ALA A 196 11.07 6.56 8.64
N VAL A 197 10.19 6.08 9.51
CA VAL A 197 9.97 4.64 9.75
C VAL A 197 9.09 4.01 8.68
N GLY A 198 8.51 4.82 7.79
CA GLY A 198 7.62 4.35 6.74
C GLY A 198 6.89 5.45 5.99
N PHE A 199 5.78 5.07 5.35
CA PHE A 199 4.85 5.97 4.69
C PHE A 199 3.41 5.56 4.95
N LEU A 200 2.49 6.52 4.85
CA LEU A 200 1.06 6.28 4.86
C LEU A 200 0.44 6.88 3.60
N TYR A 201 -0.19 6.03 2.80
CA TYR A 201 -1.09 6.45 1.74
C TYR A 201 -2.53 6.44 2.26
N VAL A 202 -3.30 7.47 1.89
CA VAL A 202 -4.73 7.62 2.21
C VAL A 202 -5.47 8.11 0.96
N GLY A 203 -6.55 7.45 0.57
CA GLY A 203 -7.35 7.91 -0.56
C GLY A 203 -8.53 7.02 -0.89
N SER A 204 -8.94 7.02 -2.16
CA SER A 204 -10.09 6.23 -2.64
C SER A 204 -9.70 4.84 -3.16
N HIS A 205 -8.42 4.62 -3.50
CA HIS A 205 -7.95 3.41 -4.16
C HIS A 205 -8.13 2.17 -3.27
N ASN A 206 -9.12 1.33 -3.55
CA ASN A 206 -9.09 -0.05 -3.04
C ASN A 206 -7.81 -0.73 -3.54
N PHE A 207 -7.22 -1.61 -2.73
CA PHE A 207 -6.01 -2.34 -3.11
C PHE A 207 -6.33 -3.36 -4.22
N THR A 208 -6.50 -2.88 -5.45
CA THR A 208 -6.96 -3.66 -6.60
C THR A 208 -6.18 -3.25 -7.86
N PRO A 209 -6.02 -4.15 -8.83
CA PRO A 209 -5.45 -3.79 -10.11
C PRO A 209 -6.26 -2.75 -10.90
N ALA A 210 -7.56 -2.64 -10.68
CA ALA A 210 -8.41 -1.65 -11.37
C ALA A 210 -8.08 -0.22 -10.94
N ALA A 211 -7.85 -0.02 -9.64
CA ALA A 211 -7.46 1.25 -9.04
C ALA A 211 -5.99 1.58 -9.29
N TRP A 212 -5.08 0.62 -9.12
CA TRP A 212 -3.64 0.86 -9.12
C TRP A 212 -2.92 0.55 -10.45
N GLY A 213 -3.60 -0.16 -11.35
CA GLY A 213 -3.15 -0.47 -12.69
C GLY A 213 -2.46 -1.83 -12.87
N ARG A 214 -2.49 -2.32 -14.11
CA ARG A 214 -1.82 -3.54 -14.59
C ARG A 214 -0.78 -3.17 -15.63
N PHE A 215 0.43 -3.69 -15.52
CA PHE A 215 1.41 -3.50 -16.58
C PHE A 215 1.09 -4.39 -17.77
N GLN A 216 1.30 -3.86 -18.97
CA GLN A 216 1.04 -4.52 -20.25
C GLN A 216 2.32 -4.53 -21.08
N SER A 217 2.65 -5.69 -21.65
CA SER A 217 3.80 -5.86 -22.55
C SER A 217 3.30 -6.07 -23.98
N LYS A 218 4.00 -5.50 -24.97
CA LYS A 218 3.76 -5.81 -26.39
C LYS A 218 4.58 -7.02 -26.79
N LYS A 219 3.90 -8.09 -27.21
CA LYS A 219 4.57 -9.27 -27.77
C LYS A 219 5.38 -8.87 -29.03
N PRO A 220 6.57 -9.48 -29.25
CA PRO A 220 7.18 -10.57 -28.50
C PRO A 220 7.99 -10.14 -27.27
N SER A 221 8.13 -8.84 -27.00
CA SER A 221 8.90 -8.35 -25.85
C SER A 221 8.20 -8.70 -24.52
N LYS A 222 9.02 -9.02 -23.51
CA LYS A 222 8.56 -9.15 -22.13
C LYS A 222 8.53 -7.80 -21.41
N ASP A 223 9.13 -6.77 -22.00
CA ASP A 223 9.18 -5.45 -21.41
C ASP A 223 7.78 -4.85 -21.34
N TYR A 224 7.45 -4.34 -20.16
CA TYR A 224 6.24 -3.57 -20.00
C TYR A 224 6.34 -2.28 -20.79
N THR A 225 5.32 -2.00 -21.61
CA THR A 225 5.24 -0.80 -22.46
C THR A 225 4.23 0.22 -21.95
N SER A 226 3.16 -0.24 -21.30
CA SER A 226 2.11 0.61 -20.75
C SER A 226 1.58 0.08 -19.42
N ILE A 227 0.90 0.95 -18.69
CA ILE A 227 0.06 0.58 -17.55
C ILE A 227 -1.40 0.86 -17.90
N GLU A 228 -2.25 -0.13 -17.71
CA GLU A 228 -3.69 -0.05 -17.90
C GLU A 228 -4.36 0.19 -16.56
N ILE A 229 -5.17 1.25 -16.46
CA ILE A 229 -5.91 1.65 -15.27
C ILE A 229 -7.39 1.73 -15.64
N SER A 230 -8.28 1.24 -14.76
CA SER A 230 -9.71 1.20 -15.03
C SER A 230 -10.50 2.27 -14.27
N ASN A 231 -9.99 2.72 -13.12
CA ASN A 231 -10.73 3.61 -12.23
C ASN A 231 -10.14 5.04 -12.19
N TRP A 232 -11.02 6.00 -11.90
CA TRP A 232 -10.63 7.31 -11.38
C TRP A 232 -10.42 7.18 -9.88
N GLU A 233 -9.25 7.57 -9.39
CA GLU A 233 -8.96 7.50 -7.96
C GLU A 233 -8.04 8.66 -7.56
N LEU A 234 -8.17 9.11 -6.32
CA LEU A 234 -7.34 10.18 -5.76
C LEU A 234 -6.98 9.86 -4.32
N GLY A 235 -5.74 10.17 -3.96
CA GLY A 235 -5.25 10.07 -2.60
C GLY A 235 -3.96 10.86 -2.43
N VAL A 236 -3.40 10.75 -1.24
CA VAL A 236 -2.13 11.36 -0.88
C VAL A 236 -1.24 10.36 -0.18
N VAL A 237 0.07 10.56 -0.26
CA VAL A 237 1.08 9.83 0.51
C VAL A 237 1.88 10.80 1.38
N LEU A 238 2.19 10.37 2.59
CA LEU A 238 2.88 11.13 3.64
C LEU A 238 3.98 10.26 4.28
N PRO A 239 5.13 10.84 4.67
CA PRO A 239 6.08 10.16 5.53
C PRO A 239 5.47 9.85 6.91
N ILE A 240 5.89 8.74 7.49
CA ILE A 240 5.61 8.40 8.89
C ILE A 240 6.94 8.31 9.63
N VAL A 241 7.06 8.96 10.79
CA VAL A 241 8.33 9.16 11.51
C VAL A 241 8.41 8.43 12.85
N SER A 242 7.31 7.88 13.36
CA SER A 242 7.30 7.11 14.62
C SER A 242 6.19 6.07 14.68
N GLU A 243 6.35 5.08 15.56
CA GLU A 243 5.27 4.12 15.90
C GLU A 243 4.07 4.80 16.55
N SER A 244 4.27 5.84 17.36
CA SER A 244 3.16 6.61 17.95
C SER A 244 2.29 7.25 16.87
N GLN A 245 2.90 7.81 15.81
CA GLN A 245 2.17 8.37 14.69
C GLN A 245 1.39 7.29 13.94
N ILE A 246 1.94 6.07 13.79
CA ILE A 246 1.22 4.94 13.21
C ILE A 246 -0.01 4.64 14.05
N ASP A 247 0.16 4.49 15.36
CA ASP A 247 -0.93 4.14 16.28
C ASP A 247 -2.02 5.23 16.37
N GLU A 248 -1.69 6.50 16.14
CA GLU A 248 -2.68 7.57 16.04
C GLU A 248 -3.41 7.59 14.70
N THR A 249 -2.71 7.31 13.60
CA THR A 249 -3.23 7.55 12.24
C THR A 249 -3.95 6.35 11.62
N VAL A 250 -3.52 5.11 11.91
CA VAL A 250 -4.15 3.93 11.30
C VAL A 250 -5.39 3.50 12.09
N PRO A 251 -6.56 3.34 11.45
CA PRO A 251 -7.81 3.06 12.15
C PRO A 251 -8.02 1.58 12.52
N TRP A 252 -7.13 0.67 12.10
CA TRP A 252 -7.18 -0.76 12.45
C TRP A 252 -6.30 -1.09 13.65
N LYS A 253 -6.70 -2.12 14.40
CA LYS A 253 -5.95 -2.66 15.54
C LYS A 253 -4.67 -3.36 15.04
N ARG A 254 -3.56 -3.09 15.73
CA ARG A 254 -2.26 -3.76 15.56
C ARG A 254 -1.92 -4.51 16.87
N PRO A 255 -1.22 -5.66 16.84
CA PRO A 255 -0.80 -6.39 15.64
C PRO A 255 -1.99 -7.00 14.88
N LEU A 256 -1.84 -7.11 13.55
CA LEU A 256 -2.85 -7.71 12.68
C LEU A 256 -3.04 -9.20 13.00
N LYS A 257 -4.30 -9.68 12.96
CA LYS A 257 -4.63 -11.09 13.13
C LYS A 257 -4.83 -11.75 11.79
N ARG A 258 -4.13 -12.86 11.51
CA ARG A 258 -4.32 -13.63 10.27
C ARG A 258 -5.73 -14.22 10.24
N TYR A 259 -6.30 -14.38 9.05
CA TYR A 259 -7.53 -15.15 8.89
C TYR A 259 -7.42 -16.53 9.55
N GLY A 260 -8.51 -16.99 10.18
CA GLY A 260 -8.57 -18.23 10.96
C GLY A 260 -8.27 -18.06 12.45
N HIS A 261 -8.03 -16.83 12.95
CA HIS A 261 -7.70 -16.58 14.35
C HIS A 261 -8.82 -16.87 15.36
N SER A 262 -10.08 -16.95 14.93
CA SER A 262 -11.24 -17.10 15.82
C SER A 262 -12.34 -18.00 15.24
N GLY A 263 -11.98 -19.20 14.77
CA GLY A 263 -12.94 -20.19 14.28
C GLY A 263 -13.27 -20.07 12.78
N LYS A 264 -14.25 -20.87 12.31
CA LYS A 264 -14.53 -21.07 10.88
C LYS A 264 -14.88 -19.78 10.14
N ASP A 265 -15.70 -18.91 10.73
CA ASP A 265 -16.13 -17.66 10.10
C ASP A 265 -15.01 -16.61 10.02
N SER A 266 -13.89 -16.81 10.72
CA SER A 266 -12.70 -15.97 10.59
C SER A 266 -11.77 -16.40 9.46
N GLN A 267 -12.03 -17.52 8.79
CA GLN A 267 -11.21 -18.04 7.67
C GLN A 267 -11.62 -17.49 6.31
N VAL A 268 -12.79 -16.85 6.21
CA VAL A 268 -13.34 -16.34 4.96
C VAL A 268 -13.54 -14.84 5.04
N PRO A 269 -13.32 -14.11 3.93
CA PRO A 269 -13.68 -12.70 3.86
C PRO A 269 -15.19 -12.55 3.92
N TRP A 270 -15.64 -11.36 4.33
CA TRP A 270 -16.99 -10.90 4.03
C TRP A 270 -17.24 -10.74 2.53
#